data_AF-A0A2T9JMK4-F1
#
_entry.id   AF-A0A2T9JMK4-F1
#
_cell.length_a   1.000
_cell.length_b   1.000
_cell.length_c   1.000
_cell.angle_alpha   90.00
_cell.angle_beta   90.00
_cell.angle_gamma   90.00
#
_symmetry.space_group_name_H-M   'P 1'
#
loop_
_entity.id
_entity.type
_entity.pdbx_description
1 polymer ?
#
loop_
_entity_poly.entity_id
_entity_poly.type
_entity_poly.pdbx_seq_one_letter_code
_entity_poly.pdbx_strand_id
1 'polypeptide(L)' 'MASLSLLAVGGSALAETVQYKYDPQGRLVEARYSTGRVVIYKYDAAGNRTEVTVTPGS' A
#
# COMPACT_ATOMS: atom_id res chain seq x y z
N MET A 1 3.53 10.91 10.65
CA MET A 1 3.22 9.85 9.66
C MET A 1 2.08 10.34 8.81
N ALA A 2 2.30 10.57 7.52
CA ALA A 2 1.27 11.06 6.61
C ALA A 2 0.61 9.87 5.90
N SER A 3 -0.66 9.60 6.20
CA SER A 3 -1.49 8.71 5.36
C SER A 3 -2.20 9.59 4.34
N LEU A 4 -1.88 9.41 3.06
CA LEU A 4 -2.61 10.03 1.97
C LEU A 4 -3.71 9.05 1.54
N SER A 5 -4.94 9.30 1.98
CA SER A 5 -6.11 8.56 1.52
C SER A 5 -6.65 9.24 0.28
N LEU A 6 -6.48 8.64 -0.90
CA LEU A 6 -7.14 9.11 -2.11
C LEU A 6 -8.56 8.52 -2.16
N LEU A 7 -9.57 9.35 -1.90
CA LEU A 7 -10.96 9.04 -2.21
C LEU A 7 -11.23 9.49 -3.65
N ALA A 8 -11.28 8.56 -4.60
CA ALA A 8 -11.73 8.90 -5.95
C ALA A 8 -13.25 9.14 -5.93
N VAL A 9 -13.66 10.40 -6.14
CA VAL A 9 -15.05 10.77 -6.37
C VAL A 9 -15.34 10.70 -7.87
N GLY A 10 -16.30 9.87 -8.26
CA GLY A 10 -16.98 10.01 -9.55
C GLY A 10 -17.23 8.71 -10.31
N GLY A 11 -18.47 8.23 -10.24
CA GLY A 11 -19.07 7.39 -11.27
C GLY A 11 -19.01 5.89 -10.99
N SER A 12 -20.18 5.25 -11.04
CA SER A 12 -20.45 3.83 -10.83
C SER A 12 -19.53 2.89 -11.63
N ALA A 13 -18.40 2.56 -11.04
CA ALA A 13 -17.60 1.36 -11.22
C ALA A 13 -17.05 1.06 -9.81
N LEU A 14 -16.89 -0.21 -9.45
CA LEU A 14 -16.39 -0.60 -8.12
C LEU A 14 -15.04 0.06 -7.85
N ALA A 15 -15.04 1.23 -7.22
CA ALA A 15 -13.84 2.02 -7.00
C ALA A 15 -13.01 1.31 -5.92
N GLU A 16 -12.01 0.55 -6.35
CA GLU A 16 -11.02 -0.02 -5.44
C GLU A 16 -10.21 1.14 -4.86
N THR A 17 -10.28 1.31 -3.54
CA THR A 17 -9.45 2.30 -2.83
C THR A 17 -8.18 1.61 -2.33
N VAL A 18 -7.06 2.33 -2.38
CA VAL A 18 -5.77 1.82 -1.92
C VAL A 18 -5.15 2.81 -0.94
N GLN A 19 -4.75 2.30 0.23
CA GLN A 19 -4.03 3.06 1.24
C GLN A 19 -2.56 2.67 1.22
N TYR A 20 -1.68 3.68 1.17
CA TYR A 20 -0.24 3.49 1.14
C TYR A 20 0.41 3.97 2.44
N LYS A 21 1.39 3.22 2.93
CA LYS A 21 2.28 3.66 4.01
C LYS A 21 3.71 3.67 3.55
N TYR A 22 4.43 4.71 3.96
CA TYR A 22 5.83 4.93 3.63
C TYR A 22 6.67 4.99 4.90
N ASP A 23 7.93 4.58 4.78
CA ASP A 23 8.93 4.81 5.83
C ASP A 23 9.46 6.26 5.77
N PRO A 24 10.31 6.68 6.74
CA PRO A 24 10.87 8.03 6.74
C PRO A 24 11.75 8.37 5.53
N GLN A 25 12.23 7.35 4.80
CA GLN A 25 12.99 7.52 3.56
C GLN A 25 12.07 7.66 2.33
N GLY A 26 10.74 7.64 2.52
CA GLY A 26 9.76 7.75 1.45
C GLY A 26 9.56 6.46 0.66
N ARG A 27 10.03 5.32 1.15
CA ARG A 27 9.87 4.02 0.49
C ARG A 27 8.55 3.39 0.91
N LEU A 28 7.83 2.82 -0.05
CA LEU A 28 6.55 2.16 0.19
C LEU A 28 6.78 0.89 1.02
N VAL A 29 6.18 0.81 2.22
CA VAL A 29 6.26 -0.35 3.11
C VAL A 29 4.96 -1.14 3.17
N GLU A 30 3.83 -0.54 2.81
CA GLU A 30 2.53 -1.20 2.89
C GLU A 30 1.53 -0.61 1.88
N ALA A 31 0.85 -1.47 1.12
CA ALA A 31 -0.29 -1.12 0.30
C ALA A 31 -1.50 -1.98 0.73
N ARG A 32 -2.58 -1.33 1.17
CA ARG A 32 -3.85 -1.99 1.52
C ARG A 32 -4.91 -1.65 0.50
N TYR A 33 -5.46 -2.65 -0.15
CA TYR A 33 -6.54 -2.52 -1.11
C TYR A 33 -7.88 -2.74 -0.41
N SER A 34 -8.92 -2.03 -0.84
CA SER A 34 -10.28 -2.21 -0.31
C SER A 34 -10.89 -3.58 -0.62
N THR A 35 -10.28 -4.33 -1.54
CA THR A 35 -10.55 -5.75 -1.82
C THR A 35 -10.03 -6.69 -0.73
N GLY A 36 -9.39 -6.16 0.32
CA GLY A 36 -8.79 -6.95 1.40
C GLY A 36 -7.38 -7.42 1.09
N ARG A 37 -6.90 -7.27 -0.16
CA ARG A 37 -5.52 -7.56 -0.51
C ARG A 37 -4.57 -6.62 0.23
N VAL A 38 -3.48 -7.16 0.76
CA VAL A 38 -2.44 -6.36 1.42
C VAL A 38 -1.07 -6.77 0.88
N VAL A 39 -0.23 -5.78 0.58
CA VAL A 39 1.16 -6.00 0.18
C VAL A 39 2.08 -5.27 1.14
N ILE A 40 3.05 -5.98 1.71
CA ILE A 40 4.03 -5.44 2.64
C ILE A 40 5.43 -5.61 2.06
N TYR A 41 6.23 -4.56 2.17
CA TYR A 41 7.61 -4.53 1.71
C TYR A 41 8.56 -4.30 2.89
N LYS A 42 9.68 -5.01 2.89
CA LYS A 42 10.80 -4.74 3.80
C LYS A 42 12.04 -4.38 3.00
N TYR A 43 12.83 -3.50 3.58
CA TYR A 43 14.08 -3.04 2.98
C TYR A 43 15.21 -3.17 3.99
N ASP A 44 16.41 -3.42 3.49
CA ASP A 44 17.63 -3.27 4.28
C ASP A 44 18.01 -1.79 4.46
N ALA A 45 19.10 -1.56 5.20
CA ALA A 45 19.64 -0.23 5.44
C ALA A 45 20.22 0.42 4.17
N ALA A 46 20.59 -0.37 3.15
CA ALA A 46 21.13 0.12 1.89
C ALA A 46 20.05 0.54 0.88
N GLY A 47 18.78 0.23 1.14
CA GLY A 47 17.68 0.55 0.23
C GLY A 47 17.11 -0.64 -0.51
N ASN A 48 17.71 -1.82 -0.41
CA ASN A 48 17.31 -2.97 -1.20
C ASN A 48 16.08 -3.63 -0.58
N ARG A 49 15.11 -3.99 -1.42
CA ARG A 49 13.93 -4.74 -0.98
C ARG A 49 14.33 -6.17 -0.68
N THR A 50 14.19 -6.58 0.58
CA THR A 50 14.57 -7.92 1.05
C THR A 50 13.39 -8.87 1.13
N GLU A 51 12.17 -8.35 1.24
CA GLU A 51 10.96 -9.18 1.40
C GLU A 51 9.75 -8.53 0.73
N VAL A 52 8.87 -9.38 0.20
CA VAL A 52 7.52 -9.03 -0.23
C VAL A 52 6.56 -10.05 0.36
N THR A 53 5.63 -9.59 1.19
CA THR A 53 4.53 -10.41 1.70
C THR A 53 3.23 -9.96 1.05
N VAL A 54 2.53 -10.89 0.40
CA VAL A 54 1.22 -10.64 -0.22
C VAL A 54 0.16 -11.45 0.52
N THR A 55 -0.78 -10.73 1.13
CA THR A 55 -2.02 -11.32 1.63
C THR A 55 -3.07 -11.17 0.54
N PRO A 56 -3.61 -12.27 -0.01
CA PRO A 56 -4.68 -12.20 -1.00
C PRO A 56 -5.93 -11.54 -0.39
N GLY A 57 -6.70 -10.87 -1.25
CA GLY A 57 -8.03 -10.38 -0.89
C GLY A 57 -9.02 -11.53 -0.78
N SER A 58 -10.11 -11.30 -0.06
CA SER A 58 -11.25 -12.22 0.11
C SER A 58 -12.26 -12.07 -1.02
#